data_AF-A0A3N2NJW7-F1
#
_entry.id   AF-A0A3N2NJW7-F1
#
_cell.length_a   1.000
_cell.length_b   1.000
_cell.length_c   1.000
_cell.angle_alpha   90.00
_cell.angle_beta   90.00
_cell.angle_gamma   90.00
#
_symmetry.space_group_name_H-M   'P 1'
#
loop_
_entity.id
_entity.type
_entity.pdbx_description
1 polymer ?
#
loop_
_entity_poly.entity_id
_entity_poly.type
_entity_poly.pdbx_seq_one_letter_code
_entity_poly.pdbx_strand_id
1 'polypeptide(L)'
;MCTGVLSGAFRTVLYIVWLKIREGLDNPFKNIKQPNENMRAYVLGAGPSFNSFLQEYDEGKAIYSDVDYFASNFFVHDSHFTVLKPKYYSLSDGIFFCDSVYKDRGRAVMTALADNVTWPMILFVPRNYLKSDFLGILGNNGNIKVIGVHSISYQGLEKWRNWSYNKGWGNGEFGSVVLYSLYAALVIGYKRINMYGIDHTYFDNLAVDDDNRLCFKDSHYYGSDKNLKPLYMIRDNVKEEDLRTFTVSEYLENKLKLFRGHEIMARYARSIGADIVNCTPVSMVDAYRRLKNDEKPSTIGC
;
A
#
# COMPACT_ATOMS: atom_id res chain seq x y z
N MET A 1 -12.18 -9.14 31.02
CA MET A 1 -10.95 -9.70 30.41
C MET A 1 -11.18 -11.06 29.73
N CYS A 2 -11.88 -12.03 30.35
CA CYS A 2 -12.22 -13.33 29.73
C CYS A 2 -13.09 -13.25 28.45
N THR A 3 -14.04 -12.31 28.38
CA THR A 3 -14.93 -12.14 27.22
C THR A 3 -14.20 -11.69 25.96
N GLY A 4 -13.20 -10.82 26.09
CA GLY A 4 -12.37 -10.34 24.98
C GLY A 4 -11.50 -11.46 24.39
N VAL A 5 -10.89 -12.31 25.23
CA VAL A 5 -10.06 -13.43 24.77
C VAL A 5 -10.87 -14.50 24.05
N LEU A 6 -12.02 -14.88 24.60
CA LEU A 6 -12.93 -15.85 23.96
C LEU A 6 -13.44 -15.34 22.60
N SER A 7 -13.82 -14.05 22.53
CA SER A 7 -14.22 -13.43 21.26
C SER A 7 -13.07 -13.38 20.24
N GLY A 8 -11.84 -13.12 20.68
CA GLY A 8 -10.66 -13.08 19.82
C GLY A 8 -10.27 -14.45 19.28
N ALA A 9 -10.31 -15.49 20.13
CA ALA A 9 -10.04 -16.86 19.74
C ALA A 9 -11.06 -17.36 18.71
N PHE A 10 -12.35 -17.07 18.93
CA PHE A 10 -13.41 -17.38 17.97
C PHE A 10 -13.18 -16.69 16.63
N ARG A 11 -12.85 -15.40 16.62
CA ARG A 11 -12.51 -14.66 15.39
C ARG A 11 -11.28 -15.22 14.67
N THR A 12 -10.27 -15.69 15.41
CA THR A 12 -9.10 -16.37 14.83
C THR A 12 -9.51 -17.67 14.13
N VAL A 13 -10.33 -18.51 14.76
CA VAL A 13 -10.80 -19.77 14.16
C VAL A 13 -11.65 -19.48 12.91
N LEU A 14 -12.61 -18.55 13.03
CA LEU A 14 -13.43 -18.12 11.89
C LEU A 14 -12.59 -17.62 10.73
N TYR A 15 -11.56 -16.80 11.01
CA TYR A 15 -10.64 -16.32 10.00
C TYR A 15 -9.97 -17.46 9.24
N ILE A 16 -9.35 -18.40 9.95
CA ILE A 16 -8.61 -19.51 9.32
C ILE A 16 -9.54 -20.40 8.50
N VAL A 17 -10.73 -20.70 9.03
CA VAL A 17 -11.75 -21.48 8.31
C VAL A 17 -12.18 -20.74 7.05
N TRP A 18 -12.49 -19.45 7.16
CA TRP A 18 -12.96 -18.65 6.02
C TRP A 18 -11.87 -18.49 4.96
N LEU A 19 -10.63 -18.24 5.36
CA LEU A 19 -9.47 -18.18 4.47
C LEU A 19 -9.29 -19.49 3.71
N LYS A 20 -9.31 -20.63 4.42
CA LYS A 20 -9.19 -21.96 3.81
C LYS A 20 -10.28 -22.22 2.76
N ILE A 21 -11.52 -21.86 3.07
CA ILE A 21 -12.67 -22.10 2.18
C ILE A 21 -12.62 -21.19 0.94
N ARG A 22 -12.29 -19.91 1.11
CA ARG A 22 -12.37 -18.91 0.05
C ARG A 22 -11.11 -18.85 -0.82
N GLU A 23 -9.95 -19.04 -0.21
CA GLU A 23 -8.67 -18.68 -0.82
C GLU A 23 -7.57 -19.73 -0.67
N GLY A 24 -7.74 -20.72 0.22
CA GLY A 24 -6.71 -21.71 0.54
C GLY A 24 -5.76 -21.27 1.66
N LEU A 25 -4.76 -22.09 1.96
CA LEU A 25 -3.76 -21.88 3.02
C LEU A 25 -2.32 -22.01 2.49
N ASP A 26 -2.11 -21.78 1.19
CA ASP A 26 -0.76 -21.70 0.63
C ASP A 26 -0.04 -20.41 1.09
N ASN A 27 1.29 -20.42 1.04
CA ASN A 27 2.07 -19.21 1.27
C ASN A 27 2.43 -18.61 -0.11
N PRO A 28 1.81 -17.48 -0.52
CA PRO A 28 2.06 -16.89 -1.84
C PRO A 28 3.52 -16.40 -2.01
N PHE A 29 4.23 -16.18 -0.89
CA PHE A 29 5.62 -15.70 -0.88
C PHE A 29 6.65 -16.83 -0.86
N LYS A 30 6.25 -18.10 -0.74
CA LYS A 30 7.15 -19.25 -0.50
C LYS A 30 8.33 -19.34 -1.48
N ASN A 31 8.11 -18.98 -2.74
CA ASN A 31 9.08 -19.11 -3.82
C ASN A 31 9.76 -17.77 -4.19
N ILE A 32 9.63 -16.75 -3.34
CA ILE A 32 10.34 -15.48 -3.52
C ILE A 32 11.69 -15.61 -2.81
N LYS A 33 12.77 -15.26 -3.53
CA LYS A 33 14.12 -15.25 -2.96
C LYS A 33 14.17 -14.24 -1.81
N GLN A 34 14.60 -14.71 -0.63
CA GLN A 34 14.78 -13.83 0.52
C GLN A 34 15.91 -12.82 0.27
N PRO A 35 15.77 -11.58 0.77
CA PRO A 35 16.81 -10.58 0.67
C PRO A 35 18.00 -10.94 1.56
N ASN A 36 19.18 -10.45 1.16
CA ASN A 36 20.37 -10.50 2.00
C ASN A 36 20.13 -9.63 3.26
N GLU A 37 20.77 -9.93 4.39
CA GLU A 37 20.54 -9.21 5.65
C GLU A 37 20.79 -7.69 5.58
N ASN A 38 21.69 -7.26 4.68
CA ASN A 38 22.02 -5.86 4.47
C ASN A 38 21.07 -5.13 3.51
N MET A 39 20.28 -5.87 2.73
CA MET A 39 19.39 -5.30 1.72
C MET A 39 18.24 -4.54 2.38
N ARG A 40 17.98 -3.31 1.92
CA ARG A 40 16.87 -2.49 2.40
C ARG A 40 15.68 -2.56 1.45
N ALA A 41 14.48 -2.59 1.99
CA ALA A 41 13.27 -2.35 1.21
C ALA A 41 12.92 -0.85 1.26
N TYR A 42 12.74 -0.23 0.11
CA TYR A 42 12.16 1.10 0.01
C TYR A 42 10.70 0.98 -0.42
N VAL A 43 9.79 1.25 0.50
CA VAL A 43 8.35 1.27 0.22
C VAL A 43 7.94 2.68 -0.19
N LEU A 44 7.55 2.83 -1.44
CA LEU A 44 7.24 4.10 -2.08
C LEU A 44 5.72 4.29 -2.11
N GLY A 45 5.25 5.32 -1.39
CA GLY A 45 3.87 5.79 -1.51
C GLY A 45 3.70 6.82 -2.62
N ALA A 46 2.52 7.42 -2.66
CA ALA A 46 2.12 8.41 -3.65
C ALA A 46 1.69 9.74 -3.01
N GLY A 47 2.13 10.01 -1.77
CA GLY A 47 1.90 11.29 -1.12
C GLY A 47 2.66 12.44 -1.80
N PRO A 48 2.18 13.68 -1.73
CA PRO A 48 2.85 14.84 -2.35
C PRO A 48 4.33 14.98 -2.02
N SER A 49 4.74 14.63 -0.80
CA SER A 49 6.15 14.68 -0.38
C SER A 49 7.07 13.70 -1.10
N PHE A 50 6.52 12.73 -1.83
CA PHE A 50 7.30 11.80 -2.63
C PHE A 50 8.14 12.50 -3.70
N ASN A 51 7.68 13.64 -4.22
CA ASN A 51 8.46 14.45 -5.16
C ASN A 51 9.80 14.92 -4.58
N SER A 52 9.85 15.23 -3.28
CA SER A 52 11.10 15.59 -2.62
C SER A 52 12.08 14.41 -2.57
N PHE A 53 11.58 13.17 -2.40
CA PHE A 53 12.42 11.97 -2.49
C PHE A 53 13.00 11.80 -3.91
N LEU A 54 12.17 11.97 -4.95
CA LEU A 54 12.62 11.88 -6.34
C LEU A 54 13.67 12.96 -6.66
N GLN A 55 13.46 14.18 -6.20
CA GLN A 55 14.46 15.24 -6.33
C GLN A 55 15.78 14.89 -5.62
N GLU A 56 15.72 14.40 -4.37
CA GLU A 56 16.93 13.97 -3.66
C GLU A 56 17.62 12.76 -4.34
N TYR A 57 16.85 11.91 -5.02
CA TYR A 57 17.37 10.81 -5.82
C TYR A 57 18.14 11.33 -7.05
N ASP A 58 17.56 12.27 -7.80
CA ASP A 58 18.20 12.90 -8.96
C ASP A 58 19.49 13.65 -8.58
N GLU A 59 19.51 14.25 -7.39
CA GLU A 59 20.68 14.93 -6.83
C GLU A 59 21.74 13.95 -6.27
N GLY A 60 21.51 12.63 -6.32
CA GLY A 60 22.43 11.61 -5.80
C GLY A 60 22.52 11.56 -4.27
N LYS A 61 21.55 12.15 -3.56
CA LYS A 61 21.56 12.30 -2.09
C LYS A 61 20.80 11.19 -1.37
N ALA A 62 19.83 10.53 -2.00
CA ALA A 62 18.87 9.65 -1.33
C ALA A 62 19.02 8.14 -1.66
N ILE A 63 20.24 7.61 -1.75
CA ILE A 63 20.43 6.24 -2.23
C ILE A 63 21.39 5.45 -1.33
N TYR A 64 20.90 4.38 -0.69
CA TYR A 64 21.78 3.29 -0.25
C TYR A 64 22.07 2.40 -1.47
N SER A 65 23.28 1.86 -1.56
CA SER A 65 23.72 1.00 -2.67
C SER A 65 22.91 -0.31 -2.81
N ASP A 66 22.33 -0.81 -1.71
CA ASP A 66 21.63 -2.10 -1.64
C ASP A 66 20.15 -1.91 -1.27
N VAL A 67 19.36 -1.52 -2.26
CA VAL A 67 17.92 -1.25 -2.11
C VAL A 67 17.10 -2.03 -3.13
N ASP A 68 16.03 -2.67 -2.65
CA ASP A 68 14.93 -3.15 -3.47
C ASP A 68 13.73 -2.23 -3.30
N TYR A 69 13.19 -1.69 -4.41
CA TYR A 69 12.03 -0.80 -4.38
C TYR A 69 10.70 -1.58 -4.46
N PHE A 70 9.76 -1.14 -3.63
CA PHE A 70 8.35 -1.51 -3.64
C PHE A 70 7.56 -0.29 -4.10
N ALA A 71 7.12 -0.31 -5.36
CA ALA A 71 6.28 0.73 -5.96
C ALA A 71 4.80 0.32 -5.99
N SER A 72 3.92 1.28 -6.24
CA SER A 72 2.48 1.02 -6.25
C SER A 72 1.67 2.02 -7.07
N ASN A 73 0.39 1.70 -7.28
CA ASN A 73 -0.61 2.56 -7.92
C ASN A 73 -0.19 3.11 -9.29
N PHE A 74 -0.14 4.44 -9.43
CA PHE A 74 0.10 5.15 -10.68
C PHE A 74 1.57 5.47 -10.93
N PHE A 75 2.49 5.04 -10.06
CA PHE A 75 3.91 5.38 -10.19
C PHE A 75 4.52 4.91 -11.52
N VAL A 76 3.98 3.87 -12.14
CA VAL A 76 4.36 3.42 -13.49
C VAL A 76 4.35 4.52 -14.56
N HIS A 77 3.57 5.59 -14.37
CA HIS A 77 3.50 6.72 -15.30
C HIS A 77 4.57 7.78 -15.06
N ASP A 78 5.30 7.71 -13.95
CA ASP A 78 6.39 8.62 -13.65
C ASP A 78 7.68 8.17 -14.37
N SER A 79 8.46 9.11 -14.90
CA SER A 79 9.72 8.80 -15.59
C SER A 79 10.73 8.08 -14.71
N HIS A 80 10.68 8.28 -13.38
CA HIS A 80 11.55 7.60 -12.44
C HIS A 80 11.24 6.11 -12.30
N PHE A 81 10.07 5.63 -12.74
CA PHE A 81 9.72 4.21 -12.65
C PHE A 81 10.72 3.32 -13.38
N THR A 82 11.08 3.67 -14.62
CA THR A 82 12.02 2.90 -15.45
C THR A 82 13.48 3.09 -15.02
N VAL A 83 13.77 4.14 -14.25
CA VAL A 83 15.08 4.40 -13.64
C VAL A 83 15.26 3.59 -12.36
N LEU A 84 14.29 3.65 -11.44
CA LEU A 84 14.32 2.94 -10.16
C LEU A 84 14.16 1.43 -10.32
N LYS A 85 13.51 0.97 -11.40
CA LYS A 85 13.28 -0.44 -11.73
C LYS A 85 12.77 -1.25 -10.53
N PRO A 86 11.60 -0.90 -9.98
CA PRO A 86 11.09 -1.57 -8.78
C PRO A 86 11.00 -3.07 -8.97
N LYS A 87 11.56 -3.81 -8.02
CA LYS A 87 11.52 -5.28 -8.00
C LYS A 87 10.15 -5.79 -7.60
N TYR A 88 9.41 -5.00 -6.83
CA TYR A 88 8.07 -5.32 -6.37
C TYR A 88 7.13 -4.17 -6.71
N TYR A 89 5.95 -4.53 -7.24
CA TYR A 89 4.87 -3.59 -7.51
C TYR A 89 3.60 -4.08 -6.84
N SER A 90 2.81 -3.17 -6.27
CA SER A 90 1.60 -3.51 -5.52
C SER A 90 0.39 -2.74 -6.04
N LEU A 91 -0.70 -3.46 -6.31
CA LEU A 91 -2.00 -2.91 -6.66
C LEU A 91 -3.05 -3.62 -5.81
N SER A 92 -3.86 -2.89 -5.04
CA SER A 92 -4.88 -3.48 -4.16
C SER A 92 -6.29 -2.92 -4.32
N ASP A 93 -6.42 -1.74 -4.92
CA ASP A 93 -7.72 -1.10 -5.16
C ASP A 93 -8.45 -1.72 -6.37
N GLY A 94 -9.77 -1.86 -6.28
CA GLY A 94 -10.61 -2.40 -7.35
C GLY A 94 -10.55 -1.61 -8.65
N ILE A 95 -10.14 -0.33 -8.62
CA ILE A 95 -9.92 0.50 -9.82
C ILE A 95 -8.98 -0.18 -10.84
N PHE A 96 -8.03 -1.00 -10.37
CA PHE A 96 -7.06 -1.69 -11.23
C PHE A 96 -7.57 -3.02 -11.80
N PHE A 97 -8.74 -3.49 -11.36
CA PHE A 97 -9.21 -4.86 -11.62
C PHE A 97 -10.68 -4.98 -12.03
N CYS A 98 -11.48 -3.94 -11.86
CA CYS A 98 -12.93 -3.99 -12.10
C CYS A 98 -13.38 -2.91 -13.09
N ASP A 99 -14.46 -3.19 -13.80
CA ASP A 99 -15.15 -2.17 -14.58
C ASP A 99 -15.82 -1.19 -13.59
N SER A 100 -15.42 0.07 -13.65
CA SER A 100 -15.92 1.17 -12.81
C SER A 100 -15.84 2.46 -13.60
N VAL A 101 -16.37 3.54 -13.04
CA VAL A 101 -16.23 4.90 -13.61
C VAL A 101 -14.78 5.33 -13.88
N TYR A 102 -13.80 4.66 -13.26
CA TYR A 102 -12.37 4.93 -13.46
C TYR A 102 -11.62 3.79 -14.15
N LYS A 103 -12.31 2.87 -14.82
CA LYS A 103 -11.69 1.70 -15.46
C LYS A 103 -10.52 2.03 -16.37
N ASP A 104 -10.61 3.13 -17.11
CA ASP A 104 -9.57 3.52 -18.07
C ASP A 104 -8.26 3.86 -17.35
N ARG A 105 -8.34 4.41 -16.13
CA ARG A 105 -7.15 4.65 -15.29
C ARG A 105 -6.51 3.33 -14.87
N GLY A 106 -7.30 2.34 -14.47
CA GLY A 106 -6.82 1.01 -14.13
C GLY A 106 -6.18 0.29 -15.32
N ARG A 107 -6.84 0.32 -16.47
CA ARG A 107 -6.33 -0.25 -17.73
C ARG A 107 -5.04 0.44 -18.17
N ALA A 108 -4.97 1.76 -18.08
CA ALA A 108 -3.78 2.54 -18.42
C ALA A 108 -2.56 2.13 -17.57
N VAL A 109 -2.76 1.84 -16.28
CA VAL A 109 -1.69 1.30 -15.42
C VAL A 109 -1.25 -0.08 -15.89
N MET A 110 -2.18 -0.99 -16.20
CA MET A 110 -1.83 -2.33 -16.70
C MET A 110 -1.08 -2.26 -18.03
N THR A 111 -1.52 -1.41 -18.97
CA THR A 111 -0.82 -1.17 -20.24
C THR A 111 0.57 -0.60 -20.00
N ALA A 112 0.71 0.43 -19.16
CA ALA A 112 2.01 1.01 -18.87
C ALA A 112 2.97 0.01 -18.19
N LEU A 113 2.46 -0.90 -17.34
CA LEU A 113 3.27 -1.98 -16.78
C LEU A 113 3.72 -2.94 -17.89
N ALA A 114 2.80 -3.36 -18.77
CA ALA A 114 3.09 -4.26 -19.88
C ALA A 114 4.17 -3.69 -20.82
N ASP A 115 4.10 -2.40 -21.13
CA ASP A 115 4.97 -1.73 -22.11
C ASP A 115 6.35 -1.37 -21.53
N ASN A 116 6.42 -0.93 -20.27
CA ASN A 116 7.64 -0.35 -19.73
C ASN A 116 8.52 -1.32 -18.92
N VAL A 117 7.96 -2.43 -18.42
CA VAL A 117 8.70 -3.35 -17.55
C VAL A 117 9.57 -4.29 -18.37
N THR A 118 10.87 -4.03 -18.32
CA THR A 118 11.91 -4.78 -19.04
C THR A 118 12.86 -5.54 -18.09
N TRP A 119 12.57 -5.54 -16.79
CA TRP A 119 13.35 -6.22 -15.75
C TRP A 119 12.45 -7.16 -14.93
N PRO A 120 12.99 -8.22 -14.30
CA PRO A 120 12.20 -9.11 -13.45
C PRO A 120 11.51 -8.34 -12.33
N MET A 121 10.18 -8.37 -12.33
CA MET A 121 9.35 -7.68 -11.35
C MET A 121 8.23 -8.61 -10.86
N ILE A 122 7.92 -8.52 -9.57
CA ILE A 122 6.77 -9.22 -8.99
C ILE A 122 5.64 -8.21 -8.78
N LEU A 123 4.49 -8.48 -9.40
CA LEU A 123 3.26 -7.72 -9.18
C LEU A 123 2.39 -8.44 -8.14
N PHE A 124 2.21 -7.82 -6.98
CA PHE A 124 1.31 -8.30 -5.94
C PHE A 124 -0.10 -7.77 -6.17
N VAL A 125 -1.07 -8.69 -6.19
CA VAL A 125 -2.51 -8.38 -6.36
C VAL A 125 -3.35 -9.16 -5.35
N PRO A 126 -4.47 -8.61 -4.85
CA PRO A 126 -5.40 -9.37 -4.02
C PRO A 126 -5.91 -10.59 -4.78
N ARG A 127 -5.97 -11.74 -4.09
CA ARG A 127 -6.30 -13.04 -4.68
C ARG A 127 -7.69 -13.06 -5.32
N ASN A 128 -8.64 -12.32 -4.77
CA ASN A 128 -9.98 -12.15 -5.33
C ASN A 128 -9.98 -11.48 -6.72
N TYR A 129 -8.90 -10.78 -7.10
CA TYR A 129 -8.74 -10.15 -8.41
C TYR A 129 -7.88 -10.92 -9.41
N LEU A 130 -7.35 -12.09 -9.06
CA LEU A 130 -6.52 -12.88 -9.99
C LEU A 130 -7.23 -13.29 -11.28
N LYS A 131 -8.57 -13.28 -11.29
CA LYS A 131 -9.40 -13.60 -12.46
C LYS A 131 -9.87 -12.36 -13.21
N SER A 132 -9.37 -11.17 -12.87
CA SER A 132 -9.71 -9.94 -13.58
C SER A 132 -9.16 -9.97 -15.00
N ASP A 133 -10.00 -9.61 -15.97
CA ASP A 133 -9.60 -9.45 -17.37
C ASP A 133 -8.55 -8.34 -17.57
N PHE A 134 -8.42 -7.41 -16.61
CA PHE A 134 -7.42 -6.34 -16.68
C PHE A 134 -6.00 -6.91 -16.57
N LEU A 135 -5.82 -8.00 -15.83
CA LEU A 135 -4.53 -8.70 -15.77
C LEU A 135 -4.16 -9.31 -17.13
N GLY A 136 -5.13 -9.60 -17.99
CA GLY A 136 -4.89 -10.05 -19.37
C GLY A 136 -4.16 -9.00 -20.23
N ILE A 137 -4.23 -7.71 -19.87
CA ILE A 137 -3.52 -6.62 -20.56
C ILE A 137 -2.00 -6.76 -20.41
N LEU A 138 -1.52 -7.34 -19.31
CA LEU A 138 -0.10 -7.65 -19.13
C LEU A 138 0.43 -8.61 -20.22
N GLY A 139 -0.48 -9.34 -20.87
CA GLY A 139 -0.20 -10.17 -22.03
C GLY A 139 0.89 -11.20 -21.76
N ASN A 140 1.87 -11.24 -22.66
CA ASN A 140 3.02 -12.17 -22.60
C ASN A 140 4.28 -11.50 -22.02
N ASN A 141 4.17 -10.39 -21.27
CA ASN A 141 5.35 -9.80 -20.65
C ASN A 141 5.95 -10.75 -19.60
N GLY A 142 6.94 -11.54 -20.04
CA GLY A 142 7.61 -12.56 -19.23
C GLY A 142 8.47 -12.00 -18.09
N ASN A 143 8.66 -10.69 -18.01
CA ASN A 143 9.36 -10.05 -16.92
C ASN A 143 8.47 -9.83 -15.69
N ILE A 144 7.13 -9.83 -15.86
CA ILE A 144 6.18 -9.59 -14.77
C ILE A 144 5.65 -10.92 -14.25
N LYS A 145 5.94 -11.22 -13.00
CA LYS A 145 5.33 -12.33 -12.27
C LYS A 145 4.20 -11.83 -11.38
N VAL A 146 2.97 -12.21 -11.70
CA VAL A 146 1.79 -11.90 -10.87
C VAL A 146 1.70 -12.88 -9.69
N ILE A 147 1.55 -12.35 -8.48
CA ILE A 147 1.35 -13.14 -7.25
C ILE A 147 0.09 -12.65 -6.53
N GLY A 148 -0.84 -13.59 -6.30
CA GLY A 148 -2.07 -13.35 -5.55
C GLY A 148 -1.87 -13.46 -4.04
N VAL A 149 -1.81 -12.33 -3.34
CA VAL A 149 -1.80 -12.29 -1.87
C VAL A 149 -3.22 -12.47 -1.37
N HIS A 150 -3.39 -13.14 -0.24
CA HIS A 150 -4.71 -13.29 0.38
C HIS A 150 -5.42 -11.94 0.53
N SER A 151 -6.74 -11.89 0.31
CA SER A 151 -7.51 -10.62 0.36
C SER A 151 -8.25 -10.43 1.69
N ILE A 152 -8.37 -11.51 2.46
CA ILE A 152 -9.15 -11.58 3.68
C ILE A 152 -8.41 -10.91 4.85
N SER A 153 -9.07 -9.97 5.52
CA SER A 153 -8.48 -9.24 6.66
C SER A 153 -8.54 -10.03 7.96
N TYR A 154 -7.43 -10.08 8.69
CA TYR A 154 -7.33 -10.75 9.99
C TYR A 154 -8.00 -9.93 11.10
N GLN A 155 -8.86 -10.56 11.91
CA GLN A 155 -9.60 -9.89 13.00
C GLN A 155 -9.52 -10.58 14.38
N GLY A 156 -8.65 -11.58 14.51
CA GLY A 156 -8.49 -12.37 15.73
C GLY A 156 -7.43 -11.85 16.71
N LEU A 157 -6.90 -12.76 17.52
CA LEU A 157 -5.85 -12.47 18.50
C LEU A 157 -4.49 -12.14 17.84
N GLU A 158 -3.77 -11.18 18.40
CA GLU A 158 -2.48 -10.70 17.88
C GLU A 158 -1.41 -11.80 17.73
N LYS A 159 -1.24 -12.67 18.73
CA LYS A 159 -0.23 -13.76 18.63
C LYS A 159 -0.50 -14.66 17.42
N TRP A 160 -1.77 -14.96 17.18
CA TRP A 160 -2.20 -15.77 16.05
C TRP A 160 -2.19 -15.01 14.73
N ARG A 161 -2.41 -13.68 14.74
CA ARG A 161 -2.19 -12.81 13.57
C ARG A 161 -0.74 -12.93 13.10
N ASN A 162 0.22 -12.75 13.99
CA ASN A 162 1.64 -12.80 13.64
C ASN A 162 2.04 -14.20 13.14
N TRP A 163 1.52 -15.26 13.77
CA TRP A 163 1.71 -16.63 13.28
C TRP A 163 1.13 -16.83 11.86
N SER A 164 -0.10 -16.35 11.61
CA SER A 164 -0.72 -16.41 10.28
C SER A 164 0.08 -15.61 9.26
N TYR A 165 0.55 -14.41 9.61
CA TYR A 165 1.39 -13.57 8.74
C TYR A 165 2.70 -14.26 8.38
N ASN A 166 3.36 -14.93 9.33
CA ASN A 166 4.57 -15.73 9.05
C ASN A 166 4.30 -16.92 8.10
N LYS A 167 3.05 -17.37 8.00
CA LYS A 167 2.64 -18.37 7.02
C LYS A 167 2.23 -17.78 5.67
N GLY A 168 2.30 -16.46 5.51
CA GLY A 168 1.84 -15.74 4.32
C GLY A 168 0.32 -15.57 4.27
N TRP A 169 -0.40 -15.92 5.34
CA TRP A 169 -1.86 -15.97 5.39
C TRP A 169 -2.51 -14.66 5.77
N GLY A 170 -1.81 -13.53 5.73
CA GLY A 170 -2.37 -12.19 5.87
C GLY A 170 -2.56 -11.50 4.51
N ASN A 171 -3.20 -10.33 4.55
CA ASN A 171 -3.37 -9.46 3.39
C ASN A 171 -2.60 -8.14 3.52
N GLY A 172 -2.35 -7.61 4.72
CA GLY A 172 -1.71 -6.30 4.89
C GLY A 172 -2.56 -5.10 4.44
N GLU A 173 -3.78 -5.34 3.96
CA GLU A 173 -4.64 -4.30 3.39
C GLU A 173 -5.55 -3.70 4.47
N PHE A 174 -5.23 -2.49 4.91
CA PHE A 174 -6.01 -1.71 5.89
C PHE A 174 -6.55 -0.40 5.30
N GLY A 175 -6.74 -0.33 3.99
CA GLY A 175 -7.17 0.88 3.27
C GLY A 175 -6.00 1.68 2.70
N SER A 176 -4.86 1.03 2.47
CA SER A 176 -3.65 1.62 1.89
C SER A 176 -2.77 0.53 1.29
N VAL A 177 -2.50 0.65 -0.01
CA VAL A 177 -1.57 -0.23 -0.75
C VAL A 177 -0.15 -0.24 -0.15
N VAL A 178 0.22 0.82 0.58
CA VAL A 178 1.51 0.90 1.27
C VAL A 178 1.60 -0.15 2.39
N LEU A 179 0.51 -0.35 3.14
CA LEU A 179 0.45 -1.39 4.17
C LEU A 179 0.49 -2.79 3.56
N TYR A 180 -0.12 -2.94 2.39
CA TYR A 180 -0.04 -4.16 1.59
C TYR A 180 1.40 -4.46 1.15
N SER A 181 2.14 -3.45 0.67
CA SER A 181 3.57 -3.57 0.36
C SER A 181 4.45 -3.82 1.60
N LEU A 182 4.15 -3.19 2.74
CA LEU A 182 4.87 -3.43 3.99
C LEU A 182 4.70 -4.86 4.47
N TYR A 183 3.48 -5.38 4.42
CA TYR A 183 3.21 -6.77 4.74
C TYR A 183 4.01 -7.71 3.84
N ALA A 184 3.99 -7.49 2.52
CA ALA A 184 4.78 -8.27 1.57
C ALA A 184 6.29 -8.21 1.91
N ALA A 185 6.84 -7.02 2.13
CA ALA A 185 8.26 -6.84 2.48
C ALA A 185 8.63 -7.61 3.77
N LEU A 186 7.82 -7.51 4.82
CA LEU A 186 8.05 -8.19 6.09
C LEU A 186 8.01 -9.72 5.94
N VAL A 187 7.03 -10.26 5.19
CA VAL A 187 6.88 -11.71 4.99
C VAL A 187 7.95 -12.28 4.06
N ILE A 188 8.40 -11.52 3.05
CA ILE A 188 9.52 -11.87 2.19
C ILE A 188 10.83 -11.95 3.00
N GLY A 189 10.94 -11.19 4.09
CA GLY A 189 12.03 -11.30 5.06
C GLY A 189 12.90 -10.05 5.19
N TYR A 190 12.50 -8.91 4.63
CA TYR A 190 13.25 -7.66 4.81
C TYR A 190 13.30 -7.26 6.29
N LYS A 191 14.51 -6.98 6.79
CA LYS A 191 14.74 -6.54 8.17
C LYS A 191 14.88 -5.03 8.31
N ARG A 192 15.11 -4.32 7.20
CA ARG A 192 15.30 -2.87 7.16
C ARG A 192 14.39 -2.29 6.10
N ILE A 193 13.40 -1.52 6.52
CA ILE A 193 12.41 -0.94 5.61
C ILE A 193 12.37 0.57 5.81
N ASN A 194 12.51 1.32 4.71
CA ASN A 194 12.35 2.77 4.69
C ASN A 194 11.10 3.12 3.89
N MET A 195 10.30 4.05 4.40
CA MET A 195 9.07 4.47 3.76
C MET A 195 9.16 5.92 3.29
N TYR A 196 8.84 6.17 2.02
CA TYR A 196 8.87 7.49 1.39
C TYR A 196 7.51 7.82 0.78
N GLY A 197 7.09 9.09 0.82
CA GLY A 197 5.81 9.51 0.27
C GLY A 197 4.58 9.00 1.03
N ILE A 198 4.70 8.73 2.34
CA ILE A 198 3.60 8.23 3.19
C ILE A 198 3.03 9.38 4.03
N ASP A 199 2.50 10.41 3.37
CA ASP A 199 2.09 11.66 4.03
C ASP A 199 0.90 11.43 4.96
N HIS A 200 -0.16 10.79 4.44
CA HIS A 200 -1.41 10.55 5.17
C HIS A 200 -2.00 11.80 5.86
N THR A 201 -1.78 12.98 5.27
CA THR A 201 -2.34 14.28 5.64
C THR A 201 -3.82 14.42 5.28
N TYR A 202 -4.56 13.32 5.40
CA TYR A 202 -5.95 13.18 4.95
C TYR A 202 -6.96 14.10 5.64
N PHE A 203 -6.60 14.63 6.80
CA PHE A 203 -7.45 15.55 7.57
C PHE A 203 -7.23 17.01 7.17
N ASP A 204 -6.12 17.29 6.49
CA ASP A 204 -5.86 18.62 5.96
C ASP A 204 -6.95 18.94 4.94
N ASN A 205 -7.52 20.13 5.02
CA ASN A 205 -8.46 20.65 4.03
C ASN A 205 -9.79 19.88 3.89
N LEU A 206 -10.20 19.06 4.88
CA LEU A 206 -11.57 18.53 4.89
C LEU A 206 -12.59 19.63 5.17
N ALA A 207 -13.73 19.58 4.46
CA ALA A 207 -14.86 20.47 4.67
C ALA A 207 -16.18 19.74 4.36
N VAL A 208 -17.29 20.30 4.84
CA VAL A 208 -18.63 19.90 4.41
C VAL A 208 -19.23 21.07 3.65
N ASP A 209 -19.77 20.82 2.45
CA ASP A 209 -20.40 21.86 1.63
C ASP A 209 -21.84 22.15 2.08
N ASP A 210 -22.47 23.14 1.45
CA ASP A 210 -23.84 23.56 1.77
C ASP A 210 -24.90 22.48 1.43
N ASP A 211 -24.52 21.47 0.62
CA ASP A 211 -25.33 20.27 0.30
C ASP A 211 -25.09 19.11 1.29
N ASN A 212 -24.36 19.33 2.39
CA ASN A 212 -23.95 18.33 3.38
C ASN A 212 -23.08 17.19 2.82
N ARG A 213 -22.31 17.45 1.76
CA ARG A 213 -21.35 16.50 1.20
C ARG A 213 -19.99 16.71 1.82
N LEU A 214 -19.32 15.62 2.20
CA LEU A 214 -17.92 15.68 2.59
C LEU A 214 -17.06 16.00 1.36
N CYS A 215 -16.22 17.01 1.49
CA CYS A 215 -15.39 17.55 0.43
C CYS A 215 -13.93 17.72 0.88
N PHE A 216 -13.03 17.73 -0.10
CA PHE A 216 -11.66 18.18 0.05
C PHE A 216 -11.52 19.58 -0.55
N LYS A 217 -10.94 20.51 0.20
CA LYS A 217 -10.66 21.87 -0.26
C LYS A 217 -9.33 21.88 -1.00
N ASP A 218 -9.37 22.21 -2.28
CA ASP A 218 -8.16 22.38 -3.07
C ASP A 218 -7.48 23.69 -2.66
N SER A 219 -6.33 23.61 -1.98
CA SER A 219 -5.63 24.78 -1.43
C SER A 219 -4.75 25.51 -2.46
N HIS A 220 -4.77 25.10 -3.74
CA HIS A 220 -3.84 25.60 -4.77
C HIS A 220 -4.26 26.89 -5.50
N TYR A 221 -5.22 27.68 -5.01
CA TYR A 221 -5.55 28.96 -5.67
C TYR A 221 -5.75 30.12 -4.68
N TYR A 222 -4.88 31.12 -4.80
CA TYR A 222 -5.19 32.49 -4.39
C TYR A 222 -6.27 33.03 -5.35
N GLY A 223 -7.51 32.72 -5.03
CA GLY A 223 -8.68 33.18 -5.75
C GLY A 223 -9.91 32.89 -4.90
N SER A 224 -10.69 33.93 -4.64
CA SER A 224 -11.96 33.85 -3.92
C SER A 224 -12.95 33.00 -4.72
N ASP A 225 -12.95 31.69 -4.50
CA ASP A 225 -14.14 30.88 -4.27
C ASP A 225 -13.77 29.45 -3.90
N LYS A 226 -14.60 28.85 -3.06
CA LYS A 226 -14.44 27.54 -2.43
C LYS A 226 -14.38 26.42 -3.49
N ASN A 227 -13.20 26.03 -3.96
CA ASN A 227 -13.02 24.79 -4.74
C ASN A 227 -13.12 23.56 -3.82
N LEU A 228 -14.35 23.23 -3.41
CA LEU A 228 -14.68 22.01 -2.68
C LEU A 228 -14.90 20.89 -3.68
N LYS A 229 -14.11 19.81 -3.55
CA LYS A 229 -14.26 18.60 -4.36
C LYS A 229 -14.91 17.50 -3.53
N PRO A 230 -16.12 17.03 -3.86
CA PRO A 230 -16.78 15.97 -3.11
C PRO A 230 -15.94 14.69 -3.04
N LEU A 231 -15.85 14.09 -1.86
CA LEU A 231 -15.13 12.85 -1.61
C LEU A 231 -16.04 11.66 -1.84
N TYR A 232 -16.07 11.18 -3.07
CA TYR A 232 -16.85 10.01 -3.47
C TYR A 232 -16.29 8.72 -2.91
N MET A 233 -17.19 7.84 -2.51
CA MET A 233 -16.88 6.49 -2.09
C MET A 233 -16.88 5.58 -3.31
N ILE A 234 -15.67 5.18 -3.73
CA ILE A 234 -15.49 4.29 -4.86
C ILE A 234 -15.45 2.86 -4.34
N ARG A 235 -16.33 2.02 -4.88
CA ARG A 235 -16.36 0.58 -4.62
C ARG A 235 -16.34 -0.16 -5.95
N ASP A 236 -16.04 -1.45 -5.88
CA ASP A 236 -16.00 -2.30 -7.06
C ASP A 236 -17.35 -2.27 -7.81
N ASN A 237 -17.28 -2.15 -9.13
CA ASN A 237 -18.45 -2.17 -10.03
C ASN A 237 -19.49 -1.08 -9.77
N VAL A 238 -19.13 0.01 -9.09
CA VAL A 238 -20.02 1.18 -8.92
C VAL A 238 -20.09 1.97 -10.22
N LYS A 239 -21.31 2.25 -10.66
CA LYS A 239 -21.62 3.12 -11.79
C LYS A 239 -21.73 4.58 -11.36
N GLU A 240 -21.67 5.48 -12.33
CA GLU A 240 -21.67 6.92 -12.07
C GLU A 240 -22.96 7.39 -11.38
N GLU A 241 -24.10 6.85 -11.81
CA GLU A 241 -25.41 7.14 -11.22
C GLU A 241 -25.55 6.71 -9.75
N ASP A 242 -24.73 5.77 -9.29
CA ASP A 242 -24.76 5.22 -7.93
C ASP A 242 -23.69 5.85 -7.02
N LEU A 243 -22.90 6.81 -7.52
CA LEU A 243 -21.86 7.46 -6.74
C LEU A 243 -22.47 8.28 -5.60
N ARG A 244 -21.97 8.04 -4.39
CA ARG A 244 -22.25 8.88 -3.23
C ARG A 244 -20.97 9.32 -2.54
N THR A 245 -21.05 10.41 -1.80
CA THR A 245 -19.95 10.84 -0.94
C THR A 245 -19.88 10.00 0.33
N PHE A 246 -18.70 9.96 0.92
CA PHE A 246 -18.56 9.54 2.30
C PHE A 246 -19.34 10.48 3.22
N THR A 247 -20.00 9.93 4.23
CA THR A 247 -20.28 10.73 5.43
C THR A 247 -18.98 10.97 6.20
N VAL A 248 -18.92 12.01 7.03
CA VAL A 248 -17.74 12.27 7.88
C VAL A 248 -17.40 11.04 8.74
N SER A 249 -18.40 10.40 9.35
CA SER A 249 -18.20 9.22 10.20
C SER A 249 -17.56 8.06 9.43
N GLU A 250 -18.06 7.74 8.23
CA GLU A 250 -17.49 6.68 7.40
C GLU A 250 -16.06 7.01 6.96
N TYR A 251 -15.77 8.27 6.63
CA TYR A 251 -14.42 8.69 6.27
C TYR A 251 -13.46 8.49 7.45
N LEU A 252 -13.84 8.96 8.64
CA LEU A 252 -13.05 8.82 9.86
C LEU A 252 -12.84 7.35 10.24
N GLU A 253 -13.85 6.49 10.09
CA GLU A 253 -13.71 5.05 10.33
C GLU A 253 -12.69 4.41 9.38
N ASN A 254 -12.72 4.78 8.10
CA ASN A 254 -11.74 4.30 7.12
C ASN A 254 -10.31 4.77 7.47
N LYS A 255 -10.13 6.04 7.86
CA LYS A 255 -8.81 6.55 8.26
C LYS A 255 -8.33 5.92 9.57
N LEU A 256 -9.22 5.70 10.54
CA LEU A 256 -8.89 4.98 11.77
C LEU A 256 -8.37 3.57 11.47
N LYS A 257 -9.02 2.84 10.55
CA LYS A 257 -8.57 1.51 10.11
C LYS A 257 -7.16 1.57 9.52
N LEU A 258 -6.90 2.56 8.68
CA LEU A 258 -5.59 2.78 8.05
C LEU A 258 -4.49 3.03 9.09
N PHE A 259 -4.67 3.98 10.01
CA PHE A 259 -3.67 4.27 11.05
C PHE A 259 -3.45 3.08 11.98
N ARG A 260 -4.52 2.38 12.39
CA ARG A 260 -4.40 1.10 13.13
C ARG A 260 -3.63 0.03 12.35
N GLY A 261 -3.77 0.02 11.03
CA GLY A 261 -2.99 -0.84 10.15
C GLY A 261 -1.48 -0.60 10.27
N HIS A 262 -1.05 0.66 10.34
CA HIS A 262 0.35 0.99 10.59
C HIS A 262 0.85 0.50 11.96
N GLU A 263 0.06 0.67 13.01
CA GLU A 263 0.40 0.12 14.33
C GLU A 263 0.55 -1.41 14.31
N ILE A 264 -0.36 -2.10 13.60
CA ILE A 264 -0.32 -3.56 13.43
C ILE A 264 0.96 -3.98 12.70
N MET A 265 1.31 -3.30 11.60
CA MET A 265 2.55 -3.56 10.88
C MET A 265 3.78 -3.27 11.73
N ALA A 266 3.78 -2.19 12.52
CA ALA A 266 4.88 -1.86 13.43
C ALA A 266 5.08 -2.94 14.51
N ARG A 267 3.98 -3.43 15.12
CA ARG A 267 4.05 -4.55 16.08
C ARG A 267 4.50 -5.84 15.41
N TYR A 268 4.03 -6.12 14.21
CA TYR A 268 4.43 -7.31 13.46
C TYR A 268 5.93 -7.27 13.12
N ALA A 269 6.43 -6.15 12.58
CA ALA A 269 7.84 -5.93 12.28
C ALA A 269 8.72 -6.17 13.52
N ARG A 270 8.39 -5.56 14.66
CA ARG A 270 9.11 -5.81 15.92
C ARG A 270 9.10 -7.29 16.33
N SER A 271 7.97 -7.98 16.16
CA SER A 271 7.85 -9.39 16.52
C SER A 271 8.73 -10.34 15.69
N ILE A 272 9.17 -9.90 14.51
CA ILE A 272 10.06 -10.65 13.62
C ILE A 272 11.47 -10.03 13.52
N GLY A 273 11.79 -9.07 14.39
CA GLY A 273 13.10 -8.41 14.43
C GLY A 273 13.39 -7.52 13.21
N ALA A 274 12.36 -6.95 12.58
CA ALA A 274 12.50 -5.98 11.50
C ALA A 274 12.27 -4.55 12.02
N ASP A 275 12.94 -3.58 11.39
CA ASP A 275 12.76 -2.14 11.63
C ASP A 275 12.09 -1.47 10.43
N ILE A 276 11.13 -0.59 10.71
CA ILE A 276 10.46 0.26 9.73
C ILE A 276 10.72 1.70 10.13
N VAL A 277 11.30 2.46 9.20
CA VAL A 277 11.61 3.88 9.37
C VAL A 277 10.71 4.70 8.47
N ASN A 278 10.03 5.69 9.05
CA ASN A 278 9.28 6.69 8.31
C ASN A 278 10.24 7.79 7.84
N CYS A 279 10.54 7.81 6.55
CA CYS A 279 11.41 8.81 5.92
C CYS A 279 10.62 9.99 5.33
N THR A 280 9.32 10.09 5.63
CA THR A 280 8.45 11.15 5.13
C THR A 280 8.28 12.23 6.20
N PRO A 281 8.88 13.43 6.06
CA PRO A 281 8.91 14.43 7.15
C PRO A 281 7.52 14.91 7.58
N VAL A 282 6.63 15.15 6.61
CA VAL A 282 5.27 15.67 6.83
C VAL A 282 4.26 14.58 7.22
N SER A 283 4.71 13.34 7.37
CA SER A 283 3.82 12.20 7.58
C SER A 283 3.08 12.28 8.91
N MET A 284 1.76 12.10 8.86
CA MET A 284 0.90 11.90 10.03
C MET A 284 1.01 10.49 10.64
N VAL A 285 1.76 9.58 10.03
CA VAL A 285 1.96 8.23 10.56
C VAL A 285 2.97 8.27 11.71
N ASP A 286 2.50 7.96 12.92
CA ASP A 286 3.23 7.98 14.18
C ASP A 286 3.62 6.59 14.71
N ALA A 287 3.22 5.53 14.01
CA ALA A 287 3.49 4.14 14.40
C ALA A 287 4.99 3.72 14.30
N TYR A 288 5.82 4.53 13.62
CA TYR A 288 7.20 4.21 13.30
C TYR A 288 8.15 5.34 13.72
N ARG A 289 9.41 4.99 13.95
CA ARG A 289 10.48 5.98 14.16
C ARG A 289 10.63 6.82 12.88
N ARG A 290 10.79 8.13 13.04
CA ARG A 290 11.06 9.06 11.94
C ARG A 290 12.56 9.16 11.67
N LEU A 291 12.95 9.17 10.39
CA LEU A 291 14.34 9.46 10.00
C LEU A 291 14.64 10.92 10.34
N LYS A 292 15.73 11.15 11.10
CA LYS A 292 16.21 12.50 11.38
C LYS A 292 17.19 12.94 10.29
N ASN A 293 17.32 14.25 10.08
CA ASN A 293 18.15 14.80 9.01
C ASN A 293 19.64 14.45 9.14
N ASP A 294 20.14 14.30 10.37
CA ASP A 294 21.51 13.89 10.70
C ASP A 294 21.78 12.40 10.46
N GLU A 295 20.73 11.59 10.25
CA GLU A 295 20.83 10.14 9.97
C GLU A 295 20.72 9.81 8.47
N LYS A 296 20.51 10.81 7.60
CA LYS A 296 20.50 10.60 6.14
C LYS A 296 21.90 10.17 5.69
N PRO A 297 22.03 9.17 4.81
CA PRO A 297 23.33 8.76 4.28
C PRO A 297 24.01 9.97 3.64
N SER A 298 25.27 10.21 3.99
CA SER A 298 26.10 11.17 3.27
C SER A 298 26.21 10.71 1.81
N THR A 299 26.02 11.65 0.88
CA THR A 299 26.15 11.44 -0.57
C THR A 299 27.29 10.47 -0.88
N ILE A 300 27.00 9.39 -1.60
CA ILE A 300 28.05 8.61 -2.25
C ILE A 300 28.63 9.58 -3.29
N GLY A 301 29.84 10.07 -3.06
CA GLY A 301 30.55 10.86 -4.05
C GLY A 301 30.67 10.04 -5.33
N CYS A 302 29.98 10.46 -6.37
CA CYS A 302 30.37 10.16 -7.74
C CYS A 302 31.49 11.13 -8.14
#